data_AF-A0A9W4MJZ4-F1
#
_entry.id   AF-A0A9W4MJZ4-F1
#
_cell.length_a   1.000
_cell.length_b   1.000
_cell.length_c   1.000
_cell.angle_alpha   90.00
_cell.angle_beta   90.00
_cell.angle_gamma   90.00
#
_symmetry.space_group_name_H-M   'P 1'
#
loop_
_entity.id
_entity.type
_entity.pdbx_description
1 polymer ?
#
loop_
_entity_poly.entity_id
_entity_poly.type
_entity_poly.pdbx_seq_one_letter_code
_entity_poly.pdbx_strand_id
1 'polypeptide(L)'
;MVVGETHVVGADRSGSDVRTVNGGGADLPAAVARLERDLAAYRPALPDRAVAEVELAALARQAAGAPAPDQLRHSLLLVAAALGSVSALTAPLAALREAVEAHLTRQ
;
A
#
# COMPACT_ATOMS: atom_id res chain seq x y z
N MET A 1 -10.28 -49.27 4.18
CA MET A 1 -11.35 -48.28 4.40
C MET A 1 -10.70 -46.90 4.44
N VAL A 2 -11.39 -45.94 3.85
CA VAL A 2 -10.96 -44.59 3.40
C VAL A 2 -10.63 -43.57 4.50
N VAL A 3 -9.73 -42.62 4.15
CA VAL A 3 -9.70 -41.17 4.51
C VAL A 3 -9.22 -40.81 5.93
N GLY A 4 -8.36 -39.81 6.15
CA GLY A 4 -7.86 -38.77 5.25
C GLY A 4 -6.71 -37.95 5.86
N GLU A 5 -6.08 -37.19 4.98
CA GLU A 5 -5.05 -36.18 5.25
C GLU A 5 -5.47 -35.19 6.34
N THR A 6 -4.54 -34.89 7.24
CA THR A 6 -4.46 -33.57 7.85
C THR A 6 -3.11 -32.97 7.50
N HIS A 7 -3.10 -32.34 6.33
CA HIS A 7 -2.15 -31.31 5.98
C HIS A 7 -2.48 -30.09 6.86
N VAL A 8 -1.68 -29.84 7.90
CA VAL A 8 -1.65 -28.53 8.56
C VAL A 8 -0.34 -27.86 8.21
N VAL A 9 -0.45 -27.04 7.17
CA VAL A 9 0.51 -26.03 6.75
C VAL A 9 0.86 -25.14 7.94
N GLY A 10 2.03 -25.36 8.51
CA GLY A 10 2.75 -24.35 9.27
C GLY A 10 3.73 -23.67 8.33
N ALA A 11 3.22 -22.78 7.47
CA ALA A 11 4.08 -21.96 6.62
C ALA A 11 5.02 -21.13 7.51
N ASP A 12 6.26 -21.58 7.57
CA ASP A 12 7.44 -20.76 7.33
C ASP A 12 7.32 -19.33 7.85
N ARG A 13 7.65 -19.12 9.13
CA ARG A 13 8.07 -17.81 9.63
C ARG A 13 9.48 -17.52 9.11
N SER A 14 9.60 -17.37 7.80
CA SER A 14 10.80 -16.91 7.12
C SER A 14 10.61 -15.44 6.74
N GLY A 15 11.61 -14.63 7.08
CA GLY A 15 11.68 -13.24 6.65
C GLY A 15 11.65 -12.19 7.76
N SER A 16 12.32 -12.42 8.89
CA SER A 16 12.87 -11.31 9.67
C SER A 16 14.16 -10.80 9.00
N ASP A 17 14.01 -10.22 7.81
CA ASP A 17 14.92 -9.23 7.26
C ASP A 17 14.07 -8.11 6.65
N VAL A 18 13.33 -7.41 7.50
CA VAL A 18 13.03 -6.01 7.20
C VAL A 18 14.09 -5.23 7.94
N ARG A 19 15.32 -5.29 7.42
CA ARG A 19 16.20 -4.14 7.57
C ARG A 19 15.38 -2.96 7.05
N THR A 20 14.92 -2.14 7.98
CA THR A 20 14.46 -0.77 7.74
C THR A 20 15.60 -0.08 6.99
N VAL A 21 15.64 -0.25 5.67
CA VAL A 21 16.34 0.66 4.78
C VAL A 21 15.53 1.94 4.86
N ASN A 22 15.89 2.72 5.87
CA ASN A 22 15.54 4.11 5.95
C ASN A 22 16.23 4.78 4.76
N GLY A 23 15.48 4.90 3.65
CA GLY A 23 15.99 5.41 2.37
C GLY A 23 14.99 5.32 1.20
N GLY A 24 13.68 5.27 1.47
CA GLY A 24 12.66 5.00 0.43
C GLY A 24 11.88 6.23 -0.03
N GLY A 25 12.56 7.36 -0.26
CA GLY A 25 11.94 8.56 -0.85
C GLY A 25 12.46 8.75 -2.26
N ALA A 26 11.70 8.30 -3.28
CA ALA A 26 11.81 8.79 -4.68
C ALA A 26 10.91 8.03 -5.66
N ASP A 27 10.46 6.82 -5.31
CA ASP A 27 9.78 5.92 -6.24
C ASP A 27 8.36 5.61 -5.78
N LEU A 28 7.39 6.11 -6.55
CA LEU A 28 5.96 5.97 -6.29
C LEU A 28 5.50 4.50 -6.29
N PRO A 29 5.92 3.62 -7.23
CA PRO A 29 5.64 2.19 -7.16
C PRO A 29 6.07 1.52 -5.86
N ALA A 30 7.27 1.83 -5.35
CA ALA A 30 7.77 1.26 -4.11
C ALA A 30 6.94 1.70 -2.88
N ALA A 31 6.49 2.95 -2.85
CA ALA A 31 5.62 3.46 -1.79
C ALA A 31 4.24 2.79 -1.81
N VAL A 32 3.67 2.57 -2.99
CA VAL A 32 2.39 1.86 -3.17
C VAL A 32 2.49 0.43 -2.67
N ALA A 33 3.50 -0.33 -3.14
CA ALA A 33 3.68 -1.73 -2.74
C ALA A 33 3.94 -1.89 -1.22
N ARG A 34 4.44 -0.84 -0.55
CA ARG A 34 4.56 -0.83 0.91
C ARG A 34 3.21 -0.65 1.58
N LEU A 35 2.39 0.32 1.12
CA LEU A 35 1.07 0.55 1.68
C LEU A 35 0.15 -0.67 1.47
N GLU A 36 0.23 -1.35 0.32
CA GLU A 36 -0.52 -2.59 0.07
C GLU A 36 -0.16 -3.69 1.09
N ARG A 37 1.13 -3.86 1.41
CA ARG A 37 1.57 -4.82 2.43
C ARG A 37 1.08 -4.44 3.82
N ASP A 38 1.14 -3.16 4.18
CA ASP A 38 0.67 -2.67 5.48
C ASP A 38 -0.85 -2.85 5.61
N LEU A 39 -1.61 -2.65 4.52
CA LEU A 39 -3.06 -2.93 4.47
C LEU A 39 -3.37 -4.42 4.58
N ALA A 40 -2.62 -5.28 3.88
CA ALA A 40 -2.79 -6.73 3.98
C ALA A 40 -2.47 -7.27 5.38
N ALA A 41 -1.51 -6.65 6.08
CA ALA A 41 -1.17 -6.96 7.47
C ALA A 41 -2.15 -6.34 8.49
N TYR A 42 -2.97 -5.37 8.08
CA TYR A 42 -3.95 -4.71 8.95
C TYR A 42 -5.14 -5.64 9.22
N ARG A 43 -5.11 -6.26 10.41
CA ARG A 43 -6.13 -7.20 10.88
C ARG A 43 -7.48 -6.57 11.29
N PRO A 44 -7.53 -5.36 11.88
CA PRO A 44 -8.81 -4.74 12.23
C PRO A 44 -9.66 -4.45 11.00
N ALA A 45 -10.99 -4.50 11.17
CA ALA A 45 -11.92 -4.18 10.09
C ALA A 45 -11.79 -2.69 9.72
N LEU A 46 -11.36 -2.44 8.49
CA LEU A 46 -11.38 -1.12 7.85
C LEU A 46 -12.70 -1.00 7.08
N PRO A 47 -13.59 -0.07 7.43
CA PRO A 47 -14.91 0.05 6.80
C PRO A 47 -14.81 0.27 5.28
N ASP A 48 -13.84 1.07 4.84
CA ASP A 48 -13.65 1.41 3.43
C ASP A 48 -12.40 0.75 2.83
N ARG A 49 -11.98 -0.41 3.37
CA ARG A 49 -10.77 -1.13 2.91
C ARG A 49 -10.77 -1.40 1.42
N ALA A 50 -11.88 -1.93 0.90
CA ALA A 50 -12.00 -2.29 -0.50
C ALA A 50 -11.87 -1.05 -1.42
N VAL A 51 -12.42 0.09 -0.98
CA VAL A 51 -12.28 1.36 -1.69
C VAL A 51 -10.81 1.80 -1.70
N ALA A 52 -10.14 1.75 -0.54
CA ALA A 52 -8.74 2.10 -0.44
C ALA A 52 -7.84 1.24 -1.36
N GLU A 53 -8.08 -0.08 -1.41
CA GLU A 53 -7.32 -1.00 -2.28
C GLU A 53 -7.55 -0.71 -3.77
N VAL A 54 -8.80 -0.43 -4.19
CA VAL A 54 -9.13 -0.08 -5.58
C VAL A 54 -8.44 1.22 -6.00
N GLU A 55 -8.51 2.24 -5.16
CA GLU A 55 -7.90 3.55 -5.44
C GLU A 55 -6.37 3.47 -5.41
N LEU A 56 -5.79 2.64 -4.53
CA LEU A 56 -4.36 2.39 -4.49
C LEU A 56 -3.86 1.68 -5.76
N ALA A 57 -4.63 0.72 -6.27
CA ALA A 57 -4.36 0.07 -7.57
C ALA A 57 -4.56 1.03 -8.76
N ALA A 58 -5.50 1.99 -8.67
CA ALA A 58 -5.63 3.06 -9.67
C ALA A 58 -4.40 3.97 -9.67
N LEU A 59 -3.95 4.39 -8.48
CA LEU A 59 -2.76 5.22 -8.31
C LEU A 59 -1.48 4.53 -8.84
N ALA A 60 -1.33 3.22 -8.63
CA ALA A 60 -0.24 2.43 -9.21
C ALA A 60 -0.25 2.46 -10.75
N ARG A 61 -1.43 2.27 -11.36
CA ARG A 61 -1.59 2.31 -12.82
C ARG A 61 -1.29 3.69 -13.39
N GLN A 62 -1.73 4.74 -12.69
CA GLN A 62 -1.46 6.12 -13.07
C GLN A 62 0.04 6.42 -12.99
N ALA A 63 0.72 6.02 -11.92
CA ALA A 63 2.15 6.19 -11.74
C ALA A 63 3.02 5.56 -12.85
N ALA A 64 2.51 4.51 -13.51
CA ALA A 64 3.19 3.85 -14.63
C ALA A 64 3.02 4.57 -15.98
N GLY A 65 2.12 5.56 -16.06
CA GLY A 65 1.85 6.36 -17.24
C GLY A 65 2.34 7.82 -17.10
N ALA A 66 1.64 8.73 -17.77
CA ALA A 66 1.83 10.18 -17.63
C ALA A 66 0.53 10.84 -17.15
N PRO A 67 0.15 10.64 -15.87
CA PRO A 67 -1.11 11.12 -15.34
C PRO A 67 -1.05 12.63 -15.05
N ALA A 68 -2.18 13.31 -15.19
CA ALA A 68 -2.29 14.70 -14.77
C ALA A 68 -2.06 14.83 -13.25
N PRO A 69 -1.41 15.91 -12.78
CA PRO A 69 -1.10 16.10 -11.35
C PRO A 69 -2.33 16.07 -10.46
N ASP A 70 -3.43 16.68 -10.91
CA ASP A 70 -4.71 16.67 -10.21
C ASP A 70 -5.30 15.27 -10.06
N GLN A 71 -5.04 14.37 -11.02
CA GLN A 71 -5.56 13.01 -10.98
C GLN A 71 -4.83 12.13 -9.98
N LEU A 72 -3.50 12.28 -9.87
CA LEU A 72 -2.72 11.61 -8.82
C LEU A 72 -3.09 12.13 -7.43
N ARG A 73 -3.25 13.45 -7.28
CA ARG A 73 -3.66 14.06 -6.02
C ARG A 73 -5.07 13.66 -5.60
N HIS A 74 -6.01 13.58 -6.55
CA HIS A 74 -7.37 13.13 -6.28
C HIS A 74 -7.41 11.70 -5.76
N SER A 75 -6.70 10.78 -6.44
CA SER A 75 -6.65 9.36 -6.05
C SER A 75 -6.02 9.19 -4.67
N LEU A 76 -4.97 9.97 -4.37
CA LEU A 76 -4.36 10.01 -3.04
C LEU A 76 -5.32 10.49 -1.94
N LEU A 77 -6.16 11.49 -2.24
CA LEU A 77 -7.19 11.96 -1.31
C LEU A 77 -8.26 10.90 -1.07
N LEU A 78 -8.67 10.14 -2.10
CA LEU A 78 -9.62 9.04 -1.94
C LEU A 78 -9.03 7.91 -1.08
N VAL A 79 -7.77 7.54 -1.30
CA VAL A 79 -7.05 6.58 -0.43
C VAL A 79 -7.01 7.12 1.01
N ALA A 80 -6.64 8.38 1.21
CA ALA A 80 -6.57 8.96 2.56
C ALA A 80 -7.96 9.03 3.24
N ALA A 81 -9.02 9.34 2.50
CA ALA A 81 -10.39 9.36 3.02
C ALA A 81 -10.88 7.96 3.40
N ALA A 82 -10.61 6.94 2.57
CA ALA A 82 -10.99 5.56 2.81
C ALA A 82 -10.21 4.91 3.97
N LEU A 83 -8.96 5.33 4.19
CA LEU A 83 -8.17 4.86 5.33
C LEU A 83 -8.49 5.61 6.64
N GLY A 84 -9.05 6.82 6.55
CA GLY A 84 -9.39 7.65 7.71
C GLY A 84 -8.18 8.04 8.58
N SER A 85 -8.45 8.53 9.80
CA SER A 85 -7.42 8.87 10.80
C SER A 85 -6.81 7.64 11.51
N VAL A 86 -6.51 6.57 10.78
CA VAL A 86 -5.88 5.37 11.36
C VAL A 86 -4.39 5.63 11.59
N SER A 87 -4.01 5.84 12.86
CA SER A 87 -2.63 6.17 13.24
C SER A 87 -1.58 5.14 12.78
N ALA A 88 -1.97 3.87 12.69
CA ALA A 88 -1.09 2.78 12.21
C ALA A 88 -0.71 2.93 10.73
N LEU A 89 -1.53 3.63 9.93
CA LEU A 89 -1.32 3.84 8.50
C LEU A 89 -0.81 5.25 8.19
N THR A 90 -0.65 6.12 9.19
CA THR A 90 -0.19 7.50 8.98
C THR A 90 1.23 7.57 8.43
N ALA A 91 2.14 6.70 8.91
CA ALA A 91 3.51 6.65 8.43
C ALA A 91 3.61 6.19 6.95
N PRO A 92 2.99 5.07 6.52
CA PRO A 92 3.01 4.69 5.12
C PRO A 92 2.23 5.66 4.21
N LEU A 93 1.15 6.29 4.71
CA LEU A 93 0.41 7.32 3.96
C LEU A 93 1.25 8.59 3.73
N ALA A 94 2.03 9.02 4.73
CA ALA A 94 2.95 10.15 4.60
C ALA A 94 4.04 9.85 3.57
N ALA A 95 4.61 8.64 3.59
CA ALA A 95 5.58 8.21 2.57
C ALA A 95 4.99 8.19 1.16
N LEU A 96 3.73 7.76 1.00
CA LEU A 96 3.04 7.80 -0.29
C LEU A 96 2.84 9.24 -0.78
N ARG A 97 2.48 10.18 0.11
CA ARG A 97 2.35 11.61 -0.22
C ARG A 97 3.67 12.20 -0.74
N GLU A 98 4.77 11.96 -0.03
CA GLU A 98 6.10 12.43 -0.47
C GLU A 98 6.49 11.82 -1.82
N ALA A 99 6.20 10.53 -2.04
CA ALA A 99 6.50 9.87 -3.30
C ALA A 99 5.67 10.40 -4.48
N VAL A 100 4.40 10.77 -4.25
CA VAL A 100 3.57 11.43 -5.27
C VAL A 100 4.16 12.79 -5.64
N GLU A 101 4.46 13.65 -4.67
CA GLU A 101 5.03 14.98 -4.96
C GLU A 101 6.42 14.86 -5.63
N ALA A 102 7.24 13.90 -5.23
CA ALA A 102 8.51 13.58 -5.89
C ALA A 102 8.34 13.06 -7.34
N HIS A 103 7.26 12.35 -7.63
CA HIS A 103 6.92 11.90 -8.98
C HIS A 103 6.42 13.06 -9.85
N LEU A 104 5.62 13.97 -9.29
CA LEU A 104 5.10 15.15 -10.00
C LEU A 104 6.21 16.14 -10.41
N THR A 105 7.27 16.28 -9.61
CA THR A 105 8.40 17.15 -9.94
C THR A 105 9.36 16.53 -10.99
N ARG A 106 9.27 15.22 -11.23
CA ARG A 106 10.13 14.50 -12.19
C ARG A 106 9.50 14.38 -13.60
N GLN A 107 8.17 14.51 -13.71
CA GLN A 107 7.46 14.57 -14.99
C GLN A 107 7.72 15.89 -15.71
#